data_AF-A0AAV0XML7-F1
#
_entry.id   AF-A0AAV0XML7-F1
#
_cell.length_a   1.000
_cell.length_b   1.000
_cell.length_c   1.000
_cell.angle_alpha   90.00
_cell.angle_beta   90.00
_cell.angle_gamma   90.00
#
_symmetry.space_group_name_H-M   'P 1'
#
loop_
_entity.id
_entity.type
_entity.pdbx_description
1 polymer ?
#
loop_
_entity_poly.entity_id
_entity_poly.type
_entity_poly.pdbx_seq_one_letter_code
_entity_poly.pdbx_strand_id
1 'polypeptide(L)'
;MAEEMAKVISLNLLVKRITKRQTNRANPFTDSDNNKISEINVERYYRTTIFIPYVDFFIVQLEERFIAHKKIFKGFETIFSKNQFLNTSEIESFKNLADFYSPHINKDNSLAELKI
;
A
#
# COMPACT_ATOMS: atom_id res chain seq x y z
N MET A 1 -24.98 -24.92 0.16
CA MET A 1 -24.00 -24.60 1.22
C MET A 1 -23.93 -23.11 1.55
N ALA A 2 -23.61 -22.18 0.63
CA ALA A 2 -23.60 -20.74 0.92
C ALA A 2 -25.01 -20.16 1.22
N GLU A 3 -26.04 -20.58 0.49
CA GLU A 3 -27.45 -20.18 0.75
C GLU A 3 -28.02 -20.79 2.03
N GLU A 4 -27.68 -22.03 2.36
CA GLU A 4 -28.07 -22.68 3.61
C GLU A 4 -27.37 -22.04 4.81
N MET A 5 -26.06 -21.77 4.72
CA MET A 5 -25.35 -21.00 5.73
C MET A 5 -25.96 -19.61 5.87
N ALA A 6 -26.23 -18.91 4.77
CA ALA A 6 -26.86 -17.59 4.79
C ALA A 6 -28.26 -17.61 5.44
N LYS A 7 -29.04 -18.68 5.25
CA LYS A 7 -30.30 -18.91 5.99
C LYS A 7 -30.05 -19.13 7.49
N VAL A 8 -29.03 -19.91 7.86
CA VAL A 8 -28.66 -20.16 9.26
C VAL A 8 -28.23 -18.88 9.98
N ILE A 9 -27.60 -17.92 9.28
CA ILE A 9 -27.19 -16.62 9.84
C ILE A 9 -28.11 -15.44 9.45
N SER A 10 -29.31 -15.72 8.91
CA SER A 10 -30.32 -14.72 8.50
C SER A 10 -29.80 -13.58 7.61
N LEU A 11 -28.87 -13.90 6.70
CA LEU A 11 -28.16 -12.92 5.88
C LEU A 11 -28.74 -12.92 4.46
N ASN A 12 -29.40 -11.81 4.08
CA ASN A 12 -29.99 -11.63 2.76
C ASN A 12 -28.90 -11.33 1.72
N LEU A 13 -28.64 -12.27 0.80
CA LEU A 13 -27.65 -12.11 -0.26
C LEU A 13 -28.24 -11.31 -1.43
N LEU A 14 -28.18 -9.98 -1.36
CA LEU A 14 -28.49 -9.07 -2.46
C LEU A 14 -27.22 -8.82 -3.31
N VAL A 15 -27.26 -9.15 -4.60
CA VAL A 15 -26.24 -8.72 -5.58
C VAL A 15 -26.79 -7.46 -6.26
N LYS A 16 -26.22 -6.25 -6.12
CA LYS A 16 -24.91 -5.74 -6.59
C LYS A 16 -24.39 -4.61 -5.70
N ARG A 17 -23.07 -4.38 -5.67
CA ARG A 17 -22.51 -3.02 -5.48
C ARG A 17 -22.36 -2.33 -6.83
N ILE A 18 -23.11 -1.27 -7.04
CA ILE A 18 -23.01 -0.34 -8.18
C ILE A 18 -22.27 0.91 -7.69
N THR A 19 -20.99 0.81 -7.37
CA THR A 19 -20.19 2.03 -7.15
C THR A 19 -19.49 2.39 -8.43
N LYS A 20 -19.83 3.56 -9.00
CA LYS A 20 -19.20 4.17 -10.20
C LYS A 20 -17.65 4.27 -10.14
N ARG A 21 -17.03 3.95 -8.99
CA ARG A 21 -15.58 4.04 -8.75
C ARG A 21 -14.75 2.87 -9.29
N GLN A 22 -15.37 1.82 -9.82
CA GLN A 22 -14.66 0.61 -10.27
C GLN A 22 -15.17 0.18 -11.66
N THR A 23 -15.05 1.04 -12.66
CA THR A 23 -15.50 0.77 -14.04
C THR A 23 -14.68 -0.30 -14.76
N ASN A 24 -13.48 -0.60 -14.27
CA ASN A 24 -12.52 -1.47 -14.97
C ASN A 24 -12.34 -2.85 -14.30
N ARG A 25 -13.15 -3.22 -13.30
CA ARG A 25 -13.06 -4.54 -12.67
C ARG A 25 -14.05 -5.52 -13.26
N ALA A 26 -13.55 -6.70 -13.61
CA ALA A 26 -14.37 -7.83 -14.04
C ALA A 26 -15.36 -8.20 -12.94
N ASN A 27 -16.61 -8.41 -13.30
CA ASN A 27 -17.63 -8.85 -12.36
C ASN A 27 -17.52 -10.39 -12.22
N PRO A 28 -17.39 -10.94 -11.00
CA PRO A 28 -17.31 -12.39 -10.82
C PRO A 28 -18.56 -13.16 -11.31
N PHE A 29 -19.66 -12.47 -11.62
CA PHE A 29 -20.94 -13.06 -12.05
C PHE A 29 -21.26 -12.90 -13.55
N THR A 30 -20.35 -12.42 -14.41
CA THR A 30 -20.71 -12.06 -15.81
C THR A 30 -20.48 -13.14 -16.87
N ASP A 31 -20.07 -14.35 -16.52
CA ASP A 31 -20.10 -15.46 -17.49
C ASP A 31 -21.50 -16.10 -17.44
N SER A 32 -22.49 -15.33 -17.90
CA SER A 32 -23.84 -15.79 -18.19
C SER A 32 -23.99 -15.95 -19.70
N ASP A 33 -23.23 -16.86 -20.30
CA ASP A 33 -23.68 -17.45 -21.54
C ASP A 33 -24.88 -18.34 -21.19
N ASN A 34 -26.07 -17.86 -21.56
CA ASN A 34 -27.35 -18.59 -21.60
C ASN A 34 -28.12 -18.80 -20.27
N ASN A 35 -28.39 -17.73 -19.50
CA ASN A 35 -29.43 -17.73 -18.44
C ASN A 35 -29.37 -18.91 -17.43
N LYS A 36 -28.20 -19.54 -17.28
CA LYS A 36 -27.91 -20.43 -16.18
C LYS A 36 -27.03 -19.64 -15.24
N ILE A 37 -27.48 -19.50 -13.99
CA ILE A 37 -26.59 -19.17 -12.88
C ILE A 37 -25.59 -20.32 -12.85
N SER A 38 -24.46 -20.15 -13.51
CA SER A 38 -23.31 -21.02 -13.34
C SER A 38 -22.97 -20.92 -11.85
N GLU A 39 -22.91 -22.07 -11.17
CA GLU A 39 -22.57 -22.13 -9.76
C GLU A 39 -21.41 -21.18 -9.50
N ILE A 40 -21.59 -20.28 -8.52
CA ILE A 40 -20.57 -19.29 -8.17
C ILE A 40 -19.27 -20.06 -7.95
N ASN A 41 -18.34 -19.89 -8.87
CA ASN A 41 -17.00 -20.41 -8.69
C ASN A 41 -16.39 -19.59 -7.55
N VAL A 42 -16.43 -20.15 -6.34
CA VAL A 42 -15.97 -19.51 -5.09
C VAL A 42 -14.53 -19.03 -5.24
N GLU A 43 -13.70 -19.79 -5.95
CA GLU A 43 -12.32 -19.43 -6.26
C GLU A 43 -12.26 -18.18 -7.15
N ARG A 44 -13.07 -18.11 -8.22
CA ARG A 44 -13.13 -16.91 -9.08
C ARG A 44 -13.63 -15.69 -8.31
N TYR A 45 -14.65 -15.86 -7.48
CA TYR A 45 -15.15 -14.78 -6.62
C TYR A 45 -14.06 -14.26 -5.67
N TYR A 46 -13.38 -15.16 -4.96
CA TYR A 46 -12.29 -14.83 -4.05
C TYR A 46 -11.13 -14.13 -4.79
N ARG A 47 -10.70 -14.68 -5.93
CA ARG A 47 -9.62 -14.12 -6.74
C ARG A 47 -9.92 -12.68 -7.15
N THR A 48 -11.10 -12.44 -7.73
CA THR A 48 -11.48 -11.13 -8.28
C THR A 48 -11.81 -10.10 -7.20
N THR A 49 -12.44 -10.52 -6.11
CA THR A 49 -13.00 -9.59 -5.10
C THR A 49 -12.06 -9.34 -3.93
N ILE A 50 -11.17 -10.29 -3.61
CA ILE A 50 -10.30 -10.22 -2.43
C ILE A 50 -8.84 -10.28 -2.82
N PHE A 51 -8.41 -11.34 -3.52
CA PHE A 51 -6.99 -11.60 -3.75
C PHE A 51 -6.33 -10.54 -4.65
N ILE A 52 -6.89 -10.27 -5.84
CA ILE A 52 -6.35 -9.25 -6.74
C ILE A 52 -6.30 -7.87 -6.07
N PRO A 53 -7.38 -7.37 -5.42
CA PRO A 53 -7.32 -6.11 -4.70
C PRO A 53 -6.28 -6.07 -3.58
N TYR A 54 -6.08 -7.19 -2.87
CA TYR A 54 -5.04 -7.29 -1.86
C TYR A 54 -3.65 -7.20 -2.47
N VAL A 55 -3.40 -7.89 -3.59
CA VAL A 55 -2.11 -7.83 -4.30
C VAL A 55 -1.85 -6.41 -4.82
N ASP A 56 -2.86 -5.75 -5.41
CA ASP A 56 -2.77 -4.36 -5.85
C ASP A 56 -2.38 -3.44 -4.68
N PHE A 57 -3.07 -3.59 -3.54
CA PHE A 57 -2.77 -2.84 -2.33
C PHE A 57 -1.37 -3.12 -1.80
N PHE A 58 -0.96 -4.39 -1.78
CA PHE A 58 0.36 -4.81 -1.31
C PHE A 58 1.48 -4.21 -2.17
N ILE A 59 1.30 -4.18 -3.50
CA ILE A 59 2.26 -3.53 -4.42
C ILE A 59 2.39 -2.04 -4.08
N VAL A 60 1.29 -1.32 -3.88
CA VAL A 60 1.31 0.10 -3.49
C VAL A 60 2.03 0.30 -2.16
N GLN A 61 1.77 -0.56 -1.16
CA GLN A 61 2.44 -0.48 0.13
C GLN A 61 3.96 -0.73 0.01
N LEU A 62 4.38 -1.66 -0.85
CA LEU A 62 5.80 -1.88 -1.13
C LEU A 62 6.43 -0.67 -1.81
N GLU A 63 5.76 -0.08 -2.79
CA GLU A 63 6.23 1.11 -3.48
C GLU A 63 6.40 2.29 -2.51
N GLU A 64 5.38 2.58 -1.69
CA GLU A 64 5.43 3.61 -0.65
C GLU A 64 6.59 3.38 0.31
N ARG A 65 6.79 2.12 0.75
CA ARG A 65 7.90 1.75 1.64
C ARG A 65 9.26 1.98 0.98
N PHE A 66 9.45 1.57 -0.28
CA PHE A 66 10.72 1.77 -0.98
C PHE A 66 10.99 3.25 -1.24
N ILE A 67 9.97 4.05 -1.55
CA ILE A 67 10.10 5.50 -1.69
C ILE A 67 10.51 6.13 -0.36
N ALA A 68 9.88 5.74 0.75
CA ALA A 68 10.23 6.20 2.08
C ALA A 68 11.69 5.87 2.42
N HIS A 69 12.11 4.63 2.21
CA HIS A 69 13.52 4.23 2.42
C HIS A 69 14.49 4.99 1.52
N LYS A 70 14.16 5.22 0.25
CA LYS A 70 14.98 6.03 -0.66
C LYS A 70 15.21 7.44 -0.13
N LYS A 71 14.18 8.07 0.48
CA LYS A 71 14.33 9.39 1.11
C LYS A 71 15.31 9.35 2.30
N ILE A 72 15.24 8.30 3.12
CA ILE A 72 16.18 8.11 4.24
C ILE A 72 17.61 7.87 3.72
N PHE A 73 17.79 7.05 2.68
CA PHE A 73 19.10 6.78 2.09
C PHE A 73 19.78 8.03 1.52
N LYS A 74 19.03 8.95 0.93
CA LYS A 74 19.56 10.26 0.50
C LYS A 74 20.19 11.05 1.65
N GLY A 75 19.66 10.93 2.86
CA GLY A 75 20.28 11.55 4.04
C GLY A 75 21.68 11.02 4.31
N PHE A 76 21.95 9.73 4.07
CA PHE A 76 23.30 9.17 4.24
C PHE A 76 24.28 9.70 3.20
N GLU A 77 23.84 10.01 1.98
CA GLU A 77 24.70 10.61 0.95
C GLU A 77 25.32 11.91 1.44
N THR A 78 24.59 12.69 2.26
CA THR A 78 25.08 13.96 2.83
C THR A 78 26.28 13.78 3.78
N ILE A 79 26.42 12.62 4.42
CA ILE A 79 27.55 12.31 5.32
C ILE A 79 28.84 12.13 4.51
N PHE A 80 28.72 11.63 3.29
CA PHE A 80 29.86 11.37 2.40
C PHE A 80 30.11 12.51 1.41
N SER A 81 29.32 13.59 1.46
CA SER A 81 29.50 14.76 0.61
C SER A 81 30.87 15.39 0.86
N LYS A 82 31.65 15.56 -0.21
CA LYS A 82 32.96 16.24 -0.17
C LYS A 82 32.85 17.76 -0.05
N ASN A 83 31.63 18.30 -0.16
CA ASN A 83 31.36 19.72 -0.05
C ASN A 83 31.43 20.13 1.42
N GLN A 84 32.12 21.23 1.69
CA GLN A 84 32.28 21.75 3.06
C GLN A 84 30.96 22.28 3.65
N PHE A 85 29.99 22.63 2.80
CA PHE A 85 28.68 23.11 3.20
C PHE A 85 27.59 22.38 2.42
N LEU A 86 26.55 21.95 3.15
CA LEU A 86 25.38 21.32 2.57
C LEU A 86 24.40 22.38 2.05
N ASN A 87 23.77 22.10 0.91
CA ASN A 87 22.66 22.94 0.44
C ASN A 87 21.37 22.65 1.23
N THR A 88 20.35 23.49 1.06
CA THR A 88 19.07 23.38 1.80
C THR A 88 18.40 22.02 1.66
N SER A 89 18.46 21.39 0.47
CA SER A 89 17.86 20.08 0.21
C SER A 89 18.62 18.93 0.88
N GLU A 90 19.95 19.05 0.95
CA GLU A 90 20.80 18.10 1.69
C GLU A 90 20.56 18.21 3.19
N ILE A 91 20.45 19.43 3.73
CA ILE A 91 20.10 19.65 5.15
C ILE A 91 18.76 19.01 5.50
N GLU A 92 17.74 19.19 4.65
CA GLU A 92 16.44 18.55 4.84
C GLU A 92 16.54 17.01 4.78
N SER A 93 17.33 16.48 3.84
CA SER A 93 17.57 15.04 3.71
C SER A 93 18.26 14.46 4.96
N PHE A 94 19.23 15.17 5.54
CA PHE A 94 19.88 14.77 6.78
C PHE A 94 18.93 14.84 7.98
N LYS A 95 18.11 15.89 8.08
CA LYS A 95 17.09 15.99 9.14
C LYS A 95 16.13 14.80 9.12
N ASN A 96 15.63 14.44 7.94
CA ASN A 96 14.77 13.26 7.77
C ASN A 96 15.47 11.96 8.22
N LEU A 97 16.77 11.82 7.93
CA LEU A 97 17.57 10.70 8.41
C LEU A 97 17.70 10.70 9.95
N ALA A 98 18.05 11.84 10.54
CA ALA A 98 18.22 11.98 11.98
C ALA A 98 16.90 11.73 12.73
N ASP A 99 15.78 12.20 12.19
CA ASP A 99 14.44 11.95 12.72
C ASP A 99 14.09 10.46 12.69
N PHE A 100 14.35 9.78 11.57
CA PHE A 100 14.07 8.36 11.41
C PHE A 100 14.82 7.49 12.43
N TYR A 101 16.08 7.82 12.72
CA TYR A 101 16.90 7.08 13.69
C TYR A 101 16.87 7.66 15.11
N SER A 102 16.12 8.74 15.37
CA SER A 102 16.06 9.38 16.70
C SER A 102 15.75 8.46 17.88
N PRO A 103 15.01 7.33 17.74
CA PRO A 103 14.87 6.38 18.85
C PRO A 103 16.16 5.65 19.23
N HIS A 104 17.16 5.67 18.35
CA HIS A 104 18.42 4.92 18.48
C HIS A 104 19.67 5.82 18.53
N ILE A 105 19.55 7.10 18.17
CA ILE A 105 20.66 8.07 18.16
C ILE A 105 20.27 9.38 18.84
N ASN A 106 21.26 10.12 19.35
CA ASN A 106 21.03 11.48 19.84
C ASN A 106 20.93 12.46 18.66
N LYS A 107 19.69 12.79 18.29
CA LYS A 107 19.37 13.70 17.20
C LYS A 107 20.03 15.09 17.36
N ASP A 108 20.03 15.65 18.56
CA ASP A 108 20.52 17.02 18.78
C ASP A 108 22.03 17.10 18.55
N ASN A 109 22.77 16.10 19.03
CA ASN A 109 24.20 15.98 18.76
C ASN A 109 24.47 15.81 17.26
N SER A 110 23.72 14.93 16.59
CA SER A 110 23.88 14.71 15.14
C SER A 110 23.59 15.97 14.32
N LEU A 111 22.61 16.79 14.72
CA LEU A 111 22.31 18.06 14.06
C LEU A 111 23.36 19.14 14.36
N ALA A 112 23.94 19.15 15.56
CA ALA A 112 25.00 20.09 15.93
C ALA A 112 26.33 19.81 15.20
N GLU A 113 26.62 18.55 14.89
CA GLU A 113 27.79 18.15 14.08
C GLU A 113 27.64 18.54 12.60
N LEU A 114 26.41 18.74 12.13
CA LEU A 114 26.14 19.36 10.84
C LEU A 114 26.57 20.82 10.95
N LYS A 115 27.84 21.11 10.62
CA LYS A 115 28.42 22.48 10.62
C LYS A 115 27.69 23.38 9.61
N ILE A 116 26.52 23.88 10.00
CA ILE A 116 25.86 25.03 9.37
C ILE A 116 26.66 26.28 9.70
#